data_AF-A0A851L639-F1
#
_entry.id   AF-A0A851L639-F1
#
_cell.length_a   1.000
_cell.length_b   1.000
_cell.length_c   1.000
_cell.angle_alpha   90.00
_cell.angle_beta   90.00
_cell.angle_gamma   90.00
#
_symmetry.space_group_name_H-M   'P 1'
#
loop_
_entity.id
_entity.type
_entity.pdbx_description
1 polymer ?
#
loop_
_entity_poly.entity_id
_entity_poly.type
_entity_poly.pdbx_seq_one_letter_code
_entity_poly.pdbx_strand_id
1 'polypeptide(L)'
;AITTPAMAVSHIMLESYKKYILVSLILLGKVQQLPKYTSQIVGRFIKPLSNAYHELAQVYSTNKPSELRNLVNKHSETFTRDNNMGLVKQCLSSLYKKNIQRLTKTFLTLSLQDMASRVQLSGPQEAEKYVLHMIEDGEIFASINQKDGMVCFHDNPEKYNNPAMLHNIDQEMLKCIELDERLKAMDQEITVNPQFVQKSMGSQEDDSGTKPSSYS
;
A
#
# COMPACT_ATOMS: atom_id res chain seq x y z
N ALA A 1 11.57 8.02 1.30
CA ALA A 1 11.52 9.18 0.38
C ALA A 1 10.55 10.26 0.87
N ILE A 2 9.25 9.97 1.01
CA ILE A 2 8.24 10.99 1.38
C ILE A 2 8.29 11.35 2.88
N THR A 3 8.69 10.41 3.74
CA THR A 3 8.79 10.57 5.20
C THR A 3 9.99 11.40 5.67
N THR A 4 10.88 11.79 4.75
CA THR A 4 12.10 12.55 5.08
C THR A 4 11.72 13.93 5.66
N PRO A 5 12.28 14.32 6.83
CA PRO A 5 12.11 15.67 7.35
C PRO A 5 12.58 16.72 6.33
N ALA A 6 11.71 17.64 5.95
CA ALA A 6 11.99 18.61 4.90
C ALA A 6 11.27 19.94 5.15
N MET A 7 12.03 21.03 5.01
CA MET A 7 11.55 22.41 5.14
C MET A 7 11.18 23.03 3.78
N ALA A 8 11.70 22.49 2.69
CA ALA A 8 11.45 22.93 1.32
C ALA A 8 11.02 21.75 0.43
N VAL A 9 10.22 22.04 -0.59
CA VAL A 9 9.76 21.04 -1.55
C VAL A 9 10.88 20.73 -2.54
N SER A 10 11.14 19.45 -2.78
CA SER A 10 12.00 18.99 -3.86
C SER A 10 11.21 18.23 -4.92
N HIS A 11 11.70 18.27 -6.17
CA HIS A 11 11.11 17.49 -7.26
C HIS A 11 11.16 15.98 -7.00
N ILE A 12 12.20 15.50 -6.30
CA ILE A 12 12.32 14.09 -5.90
C ILE A 12 11.14 13.69 -5.00
N MET A 13 10.80 14.52 -4.01
CA MET A 13 9.65 14.26 -3.14
C MET A 13 8.35 14.25 -3.93
N LEU A 14 8.16 15.22 -4.83
CA LEU A 14 6.94 15.32 -5.65
C LEU A 14 6.76 14.10 -6.56
N GLU A 15 7.81 13.70 -7.30
CA GLU A 15 7.76 12.53 -8.17
C GLU A 15 7.59 11.22 -7.40
N SER A 16 8.24 11.09 -6.24
CA SER A 16 8.06 9.93 -5.37
C SER A 16 6.62 9.83 -4.84
N TYR A 17 5.99 10.97 -4.55
CA TYR A 17 4.60 11.01 -4.07
C TYR A 17 3.60 10.63 -5.15
N LYS A 18 3.78 11.14 -6.38
CA LYS A 18 2.97 10.74 -7.54
C LYS A 18 3.02 9.23 -7.77
N LYS A 19 4.23 8.64 -7.80
CA LYS A 19 4.43 7.20 -7.99
C LYS A 19 3.93 6.38 -6.80
N TYR A 20 4.05 6.89 -5.57
CA TYR A 20 3.47 6.27 -4.38
C TYR A 20 1.96 6.08 -4.51
N ILE A 21 1.24 7.12 -4.96
CA ILE A 21 -0.20 7.03 -5.22
C ILE A 21 -0.48 5.92 -6.24
N LEU A 22 0.20 5.94 -7.39
CA LEU A 22 -0.02 4.95 -8.46
C LEU A 22 0.25 3.50 -7.99
N VAL A 23 1.41 3.26 -7.38
CA VAL A 23 1.78 1.92 -6.89
C VAL A 23 0.82 1.45 -5.79
N SER A 24 0.38 2.35 -4.90
CA SER A 24 -0.61 1.99 -3.88
C SER A 24 -1.96 1.59 -4.48
N LEU A 25 -2.41 2.26 -5.55
CA LEU A 25 -3.63 1.89 -6.26
C LEU A 25 -3.51 0.52 -6.93
N ILE A 26 -2.35 0.22 -7.52
CA ILE A 26 -2.07 -1.07 -8.18
C ILE A 26 -2.03 -2.20 -7.14
N LEU A 27 -1.23 -2.04 -6.08
CA LEU A 27 -0.96 -3.11 -5.11
C LEU A 27 -2.10 -3.32 -4.10
N LEU A 28 -2.70 -2.23 -3.59
CA LEU A 28 -3.64 -2.29 -2.46
C LEU A 28 -5.09 -1.98 -2.89
N GLY A 29 -5.29 -1.49 -4.11
CA GLY A 29 -6.61 -1.06 -4.59
C GLY A 29 -7.15 0.23 -3.94
N LYS A 30 -6.31 0.94 -3.17
CA LYS A 30 -6.58 2.23 -2.51
C LYS A 30 -5.27 2.93 -2.15
N VAL A 31 -5.32 4.24 -1.94
CA VAL A 31 -4.15 5.01 -1.50
C VAL A 31 -3.84 4.67 -0.04
N GLN A 32 -2.60 4.22 0.22
CA GLN A 32 -2.12 3.95 1.57
C GLN A 32 -1.98 5.28 2.33
N GLN A 33 -2.35 5.29 3.61
CA GLN A 33 -2.20 6.47 4.44
C GLN A 33 -0.73 6.66 4.80
N LEU A 34 -0.26 7.91 4.65
CA LEU A 34 1.09 8.27 5.06
C LEU A 34 1.18 8.38 6.60
N PRO A 35 2.34 8.05 7.19
CA PRO A 35 2.56 8.20 8.62
C PRO A 35 2.39 9.65 9.10
N LYS A 36 1.95 9.84 10.35
CA LYS A 36 1.71 11.18 10.93
C LYS A 36 2.96 12.06 11.01
N TYR A 37 4.13 11.47 11.10
CA TYR A 37 5.42 12.18 11.16
C TYR A 37 5.89 12.69 9.78
N THR A 38 5.10 12.53 8.72
CA THR A 38 5.43 13.07 7.40
C THR A 38 5.47 14.60 7.43
N SER A 39 6.47 15.18 6.76
CA SER A 39 6.70 16.63 6.71
C SER A 39 5.45 17.41 6.26
N GLN A 40 5.14 18.51 6.95
CA GLN A 40 3.96 19.36 6.67
C GLN A 40 3.91 19.90 5.23
N ILE A 41 5.08 20.10 4.61
CA ILE A 41 5.19 20.54 3.21
C ILE A 41 4.52 19.57 2.23
N VAL A 42 4.41 18.27 2.56
CA VAL A 42 3.78 17.26 1.71
C VAL A 42 2.28 17.55 1.58
N GLY A 43 1.62 17.80 2.71
CA GLY A 43 0.20 18.14 2.73
C GLY A 43 -0.09 19.52 2.14
N ARG A 44 0.77 20.50 2.41
CA ARG A 44 0.54 21.90 2.03
C ARG A 44 0.84 22.20 0.57
N PHE A 45 1.91 21.61 0.01
CA PHE A 45 2.40 21.97 -1.32
C PHE A 45 2.38 20.78 -2.29
N ILE A 46 2.86 19.61 -1.87
CA ILE A 46 2.97 18.46 -2.78
C ILE A 46 1.59 17.97 -3.21
N LYS A 47 0.66 17.82 -2.25
CA LYS A 47 -0.71 17.37 -2.51
C LYS A 47 -1.45 18.19 -3.59
N PRO A 48 -1.52 19.55 -3.52
CA PRO A 48 -2.17 20.33 -4.57
C PRO A 48 -1.41 20.30 -5.90
N LEU A 49 -0.07 20.21 -5.89
CA LEU A 49 0.73 20.08 -7.11
C LEU A 49 0.51 18.74 -7.84
N SER A 50 0.10 17.69 -7.10
CA SER A 50 -0.23 16.38 -7.65
C SER A 50 -1.75 16.13 -7.74
N ASN A 51 -2.56 17.17 -7.93
CA ASN A 51 -4.03 17.06 -7.91
C ASN A 51 -4.57 16.01 -8.89
N ALA A 52 -4.02 15.92 -10.11
CA ALA A 52 -4.44 14.92 -11.11
C ALA A 52 -4.33 13.47 -10.60
N TYR A 53 -3.35 13.16 -9.74
CA TYR A 53 -3.17 11.83 -9.15
C TYR A 53 -4.17 11.58 -8.01
N HIS A 54 -4.58 12.63 -7.28
CA HIS A 54 -5.64 12.52 -6.29
C HIS A 54 -7.02 12.37 -6.93
N GLU A 55 -7.31 13.10 -8.01
CA GLU A 55 -8.51 12.89 -8.82
C GLU A 55 -8.54 11.45 -9.36
N LEU A 56 -7.40 10.94 -9.83
CA LEU A 56 -7.28 9.54 -10.27
C LEU A 56 -7.66 8.57 -9.15
N ALA A 57 -7.11 8.75 -7.95
CA ALA A 57 -7.45 7.93 -6.79
C ALA A 57 -8.93 8.04 -6.38
N GLN A 58 -9.51 9.25 -6.48
CA GLN A 58 -10.91 9.49 -6.17
C GLN A 58 -11.81 8.75 -7.16
N VAL A 59 -11.56 8.87 -8.47
CA VAL A 59 -12.32 8.15 -9.49
C VAL A 59 -12.12 6.64 -9.36
N TYR A 60 -10.90 6.18 -9.07
CA TYR A 60 -10.60 4.77 -8.80
C TYR A 60 -11.46 4.18 -7.68
N SER A 61 -11.74 4.97 -6.63
CA SER A 61 -12.58 4.54 -5.50
C SER A 61 -14.02 4.23 -5.87
N THR A 62 -14.53 4.81 -6.98
CA THR A 62 -15.90 4.59 -7.49
C THR A 62 -16.07 3.25 -8.18
N ASN A 63 -14.96 2.55 -8.50
CA ASN A 63 -14.94 1.26 -9.20
C ASN A 63 -15.54 1.28 -10.62
N LYS A 64 -15.55 2.44 -11.28
CA LYS A 64 -16.05 2.63 -12.66
C LYS A 64 -14.89 2.79 -13.65
N PRO A 65 -14.56 1.76 -14.46
CA PRO A 65 -13.44 1.82 -15.41
C PRO A 65 -13.61 2.87 -16.50
N SER A 66 -14.84 3.11 -16.98
CA SER A 66 -15.14 4.13 -18.00
C SER A 66 -14.79 5.54 -17.52
N GLU A 67 -15.22 5.91 -16.31
CA GLU A 67 -14.90 7.19 -15.68
C GLU A 67 -13.39 7.35 -15.47
N LEU A 68 -12.71 6.28 -15.04
CA LEU A 68 -11.26 6.31 -14.87
C LEU A 68 -10.56 6.54 -16.21
N ARG A 69 -11.00 5.88 -17.30
CA ARG A 69 -10.49 6.09 -18.65
C ARG A 69 -10.70 7.53 -19.13
N ASN A 70 -11.88 8.10 -18.89
CA ASN A 70 -12.17 9.50 -19.24
C ASN A 70 -11.22 10.46 -18.52
N LEU A 71 -10.96 10.23 -17.24
CA LEU A 71 -10.02 11.05 -16.46
C LEU A 71 -8.57 10.90 -16.95
N VAL A 72 -8.14 9.67 -17.29
CA VAL A 72 -6.81 9.42 -17.84
C VAL A 72 -6.62 10.16 -19.17
N ASN A 73 -7.64 10.19 -20.02
CA ASN A 73 -7.61 10.96 -21.27
C ASN A 73 -7.55 12.47 -20.99
N LYS A 74 -8.35 12.98 -20.04
CA LYS A 74 -8.38 14.39 -19.61
C LYS A 74 -7.01 14.89 -19.14
N HIS A 75 -6.29 14.09 -18.35
CA HIS A 75 -4.99 14.47 -17.78
C HIS A 75 -3.79 13.79 -18.48
N SER A 76 -3.99 13.30 -19.70
CA SER A 76 -3.01 12.50 -20.44
C SER A 76 -1.66 13.22 -20.64
N GLU A 77 -1.70 14.51 -20.96
CA GLU A 77 -0.51 15.36 -21.10
C GLU A 77 0.28 15.45 -19.78
N THR A 78 -0.41 15.58 -18.64
CA THR A 78 0.22 15.65 -17.31
C THR A 78 0.93 14.35 -16.97
N PHE A 79 0.27 13.20 -17.18
CA PHE A 79 0.87 11.88 -16.90
C PHE A 79 2.04 11.54 -17.84
N THR A 80 1.97 12.00 -19.09
CA THR A 80 3.04 11.82 -20.07
C THR A 80 4.24 12.70 -19.74
N ARG A 81 4.00 13.97 -19.40
CA ARG A 81 5.05 14.91 -18.93
C ARG A 81 5.79 14.39 -17.71
N ASP A 82 5.07 13.76 -16.78
CA ASP A 82 5.63 13.15 -15.58
C ASP A 82 6.29 11.77 -15.83
N ASN A 83 6.27 11.27 -17.08
CA ASN A 83 6.78 9.95 -17.47
C ASN A 83 6.17 8.77 -16.68
N ASN A 84 4.91 8.90 -16.27
CA ASN A 84 4.21 7.92 -15.43
C ASN A 84 3.03 7.23 -16.16
N MET A 85 2.84 7.49 -17.45
CA MET A 85 1.69 6.99 -18.23
C MET A 85 1.53 5.46 -18.18
N GLY A 86 2.62 4.69 -18.20
CA GLY A 86 2.57 3.23 -18.10
C GLY A 86 1.95 2.75 -16.78
N LEU A 87 2.33 3.38 -15.66
CA LEU A 87 1.77 3.07 -14.34
C LEU A 87 0.29 3.44 -14.25
N VAL A 88 -0.13 4.55 -14.87
CA VAL A 88 -1.54 4.94 -14.93
C VAL A 88 -2.37 3.90 -15.70
N LYS A 89 -1.84 3.36 -16.80
CA LYS A 89 -2.49 2.24 -17.52
C LYS A 89 -2.55 0.96 -16.68
N GLN A 90 -1.51 0.68 -15.90
CA GLN A 90 -1.54 -0.43 -14.94
C GLN A 90 -2.60 -0.22 -13.85
N CYS A 91 -2.81 1.01 -13.35
CA CYS A 91 -3.94 1.31 -12.47
C CYS A 91 -5.28 0.98 -13.13
N LEU A 92 -5.47 1.28 -14.42
CA LEU A 92 -6.71 0.93 -15.10
C LEU A 92 -6.90 -0.59 -15.17
N SER A 93 -5.84 -1.35 -15.47
CA SER A 93 -5.86 -2.82 -15.47
C SER A 93 -6.12 -3.39 -14.07
N SER A 94 -5.47 -2.84 -13.04
CA SER A 94 -5.69 -3.26 -11.65
C SER A 94 -7.10 -2.98 -11.16
N LEU A 95 -7.78 -1.95 -11.71
CA LEU A 95 -9.19 -1.70 -11.41
C LEU A 95 -10.10 -2.81 -11.95
N TYR A 96 -9.84 -3.29 -13.17
CA TYR A 96 -10.55 -4.44 -13.73
C TYR A 96 -10.32 -5.70 -12.89
N LYS A 97 -9.06 -5.99 -12.55
CA LYS A 97 -8.68 -7.11 -11.66
C LYS A 97 -9.39 -7.01 -10.30
N LYS A 98 -9.40 -5.82 -9.68
CA LYS A 98 -10.11 -5.55 -8.42
C LYS A 98 -11.62 -5.79 -8.54
N ASN A 99 -12.24 -5.38 -9.64
CA ASN A 99 -13.68 -5.60 -9.85
C ASN A 99 -14.01 -7.09 -9.97
N ILE A 100 -13.16 -7.88 -10.64
CA ILE A 100 -13.30 -9.34 -10.71
C ILE A 100 -13.10 -9.99 -9.34
N GLN A 101 -12.07 -9.60 -8.59
CA GLN A 101 -11.83 -10.07 -7.22
C GLN A 101 -13.00 -9.77 -6.26
N ARG A 102 -13.78 -8.71 -6.51
CA ARG A 102 -14.98 -8.43 -5.70
C ARG A 102 -16.09 -9.45 -5.96
N LEU A 103 -16.18 -10.02 -7.16
CA LEU A 103 -17.20 -11.00 -7.51
C LEU A 103 -17.00 -12.32 -6.76
N THR A 104 -15.76 -12.69 -6.44
CA THR A 104 -15.46 -13.91 -5.65
C THR A 104 -16.06 -13.86 -4.25
N LYS A 105 -16.34 -12.66 -3.72
CA LYS A 105 -16.96 -12.47 -2.39
C LYS A 105 -18.47 -12.63 -2.38
N THR A 106 -19.12 -12.56 -3.55
CA THR A 106 -20.59 -12.56 -3.67
C THR A 106 -21.13 -13.69 -4.53
N PHE A 107 -20.28 -14.32 -5.34
CA PHE A 107 -20.66 -15.38 -6.26
C PHE A 107 -19.73 -16.59 -6.08
N LEU A 108 -20.31 -17.77 -6.07
CA LEU A 108 -19.58 -19.03 -6.20
C LEU A 108 -19.44 -19.44 -7.68
N THR A 109 -20.50 -19.27 -8.45
CA THR A 109 -20.52 -19.53 -9.90
C THR A 109 -21.15 -18.35 -10.62
N LEU A 110 -20.54 -17.90 -11.71
CA LEU A 110 -21.01 -16.76 -12.49
C LEU A 110 -20.74 -16.99 -13.98
N SER A 111 -21.68 -16.61 -14.87
CA SER A 111 -21.44 -16.71 -16.32
C SER A 111 -20.42 -15.68 -16.79
N LEU A 112 -19.65 -16.01 -17.83
CA LEU A 112 -18.68 -15.09 -18.44
C LEU A 112 -19.35 -13.84 -19.01
N GLN A 113 -20.58 -13.97 -19.52
CA GLN A 113 -21.37 -12.84 -20.02
C GLN A 113 -21.74 -11.88 -18.90
N ASP A 114 -22.25 -12.42 -17.78
CA ASP A 114 -22.62 -11.64 -16.60
C ASP A 114 -21.42 -10.95 -15.96
N MET A 115 -20.27 -11.63 -15.95
CA MET A 115 -19.01 -11.06 -15.50
C MET A 115 -18.60 -9.88 -16.40
N ALA A 116 -18.61 -10.06 -17.72
CA ALA A 116 -18.26 -9.01 -18.67
C ALA A 116 -19.14 -7.77 -18.49
N SER A 117 -20.46 -7.95 -18.35
CA SER A 117 -21.40 -6.85 -18.12
C SER A 117 -21.17 -6.13 -16.79
N ARG A 118 -20.93 -6.85 -15.69
CA ARG A 118 -20.69 -6.24 -14.36
C ARG A 118 -19.34 -5.52 -14.27
N VAL A 119 -18.31 -6.05 -14.92
CA VAL A 119 -16.94 -5.51 -14.90
C VAL A 119 -16.70 -4.46 -16.01
N GLN A 120 -17.68 -4.27 -16.92
CA GLN A 120 -17.60 -3.36 -18.07
C GLN A 120 -16.49 -3.76 -19.05
N LEU A 121 -16.39 -5.05 -19.34
CA LEU A 121 -15.56 -5.60 -20.42
C LEU A 121 -16.37 -5.68 -21.72
N SER A 122 -15.69 -5.78 -22.86
CA SER A 122 -16.35 -5.78 -24.17
C SER A 122 -17.21 -7.03 -24.44
N GLY A 123 -16.88 -8.16 -23.80
CA GLY A 123 -17.60 -9.42 -23.98
C GLY A 123 -17.03 -10.58 -23.16
N PRO A 124 -17.63 -11.77 -23.28
CA PRO A 124 -17.24 -12.95 -22.51
C PRO A 124 -15.82 -13.43 -22.83
N GLN A 125 -15.33 -13.21 -24.06
CA GLN A 125 -13.96 -13.59 -24.46
C GLN A 125 -12.90 -12.74 -23.72
N GLU A 126 -13.17 -11.45 -23.50
CA GLU A 126 -12.26 -10.63 -22.67
C GLU A 126 -12.34 -11.02 -21.20
N ALA A 127 -13.54 -11.31 -20.68
CA ALA A 127 -13.70 -11.80 -19.31
C ALA A 127 -12.90 -13.10 -19.10
N GLU A 128 -12.97 -14.04 -20.05
CA GLU A 128 -12.21 -15.29 -20.00
C GLU A 128 -10.70 -15.04 -19.98
N LYS A 129 -10.18 -14.15 -20.83
CA LYS A 129 -8.75 -13.78 -20.84
C LYS A 129 -8.31 -13.19 -19.50
N TYR A 130 -9.11 -12.28 -18.93
CA TYR A 130 -8.80 -11.70 -17.62
C TYR A 130 -8.75 -12.78 -16.54
N VAL A 131 -9.76 -13.66 -16.48
CA VAL A 131 -9.81 -14.74 -15.49
C VAL A 131 -8.62 -15.68 -15.64
N LEU A 132 -8.27 -16.06 -16.87
CA LEU A 132 -7.12 -16.92 -17.13
C LEU A 132 -5.81 -16.32 -16.62
N HIS A 133 -5.52 -15.05 -16.97
CA HIS A 133 -4.33 -14.36 -16.50
C HIS A 133 -4.32 -14.18 -14.98
N MET A 134 -5.47 -13.89 -14.37
CA MET A 134 -5.55 -13.75 -12.91
C MET A 134 -5.36 -15.08 -12.18
N ILE A 135 -5.73 -16.22 -12.79
CA ILE A 135 -5.43 -17.56 -12.25
C ILE A 135 -3.93 -17.85 -12.37
N GLU A 136 -3.33 -17.55 -13.53
CA GLU A 136 -1.89 -17.73 -13.79
C GLU A 136 -1.02 -16.89 -12.84
N ASP A 137 -1.40 -15.62 -12.62
CA ASP A 137 -0.74 -14.70 -11.70
C ASP A 137 -1.00 -15.04 -10.20
N GLY A 138 -1.89 -15.99 -9.91
CA GLY A 138 -2.27 -16.36 -8.54
C GLY A 138 -3.11 -15.29 -7.81
N GLU A 139 -3.78 -14.41 -8.55
CA GLU A 139 -4.58 -13.30 -8.00
C GLU A 139 -6.02 -13.71 -7.63
N ILE A 140 -6.53 -14.79 -8.23
CA ILE A 140 -7.81 -15.43 -7.89
C ILE A 140 -7.70 -16.95 -7.95
N PHE A 141 -8.53 -17.63 -7.16
CA PHE A 141 -8.72 -19.08 -7.24
C PHE A 141 -10.04 -19.35 -7.95
N ALA A 142 -9.97 -19.74 -9.22
CA ALA A 142 -11.15 -19.99 -10.05
C ALA A 142 -10.87 -21.06 -11.11
N SER A 143 -11.93 -21.65 -11.65
CA SER A 143 -11.89 -22.55 -12.81
C SER A 143 -12.90 -22.12 -13.86
N ILE A 144 -12.52 -22.22 -15.14
CA ILE A 144 -13.35 -21.85 -16.28
C ILE A 144 -13.96 -23.12 -16.88
N ASN A 145 -15.29 -23.16 -17.02
CA ASN A 145 -16.00 -24.17 -17.77
C ASN A 145 -16.45 -23.57 -19.11
N GLN A 146 -15.69 -23.85 -20.17
CA GLN A 146 -15.96 -23.34 -21.52
C GLN A 146 -17.23 -23.91 -22.15
N LYS A 147 -17.63 -25.15 -21.78
CA LYS A 147 -18.83 -25.79 -22.32
C LYS A 147 -20.10 -25.05 -21.90
N ASP A 148 -20.16 -24.67 -20.62
CA ASP A 148 -21.32 -24.01 -20.04
C ASP A 148 -21.16 -22.47 -19.98
N GLY A 149 -19.97 -21.94 -20.32
CA GLY A 149 -19.67 -20.50 -20.29
C GLY A 149 -19.62 -19.91 -18.89
N MET A 150 -19.22 -20.71 -17.90
CA MET A 150 -19.27 -20.39 -16.47
C MET A 150 -17.88 -20.29 -15.84
N VAL A 151 -17.74 -19.41 -14.86
CA VAL A 151 -16.59 -19.30 -13.97
C VAL A 151 -17.02 -19.75 -12.58
N CYS A 152 -16.33 -20.76 -12.04
CA CYS A 152 -16.50 -21.21 -10.66
C CYS A 152 -15.35 -20.65 -9.83
N PHE A 153 -15.67 -19.87 -8.80
CA PHE A 153 -14.74 -19.36 -7.82
C PHE A 153 -14.55 -20.38 -6.70
N HIS A 154 -13.31 -20.51 -6.23
CA HIS A 154 -12.92 -21.42 -5.16
C HIS A 154 -12.31 -20.63 -4.01
N ASP A 155 -12.32 -21.21 -2.82
CA ASP A 155 -11.54 -20.68 -1.71
C ASP A 155 -10.04 -20.97 -1.90
N ASN A 156 -9.20 -20.23 -1.15
CA ASN A 156 -7.77 -20.44 -1.16
C ASN A 156 -7.44 -21.91 -0.83
N PRO A 157 -6.70 -22.64 -1.70
CA PRO A 157 -6.39 -24.05 -1.49
C PRO A 157 -5.46 -24.30 -0.30
N GLU A 158 -4.77 -23.28 0.22
CA GLU A 158 -3.83 -23.41 1.34
C GLU A 158 -4.57 -23.74 2.65
N LYS A 159 -4.26 -24.91 3.21
CA LYS A 159 -4.81 -25.41 4.48
C LYS A 159 -3.88 -25.21 5.68
N TYR A 160 -2.73 -24.57 5.47
CA TYR A 160 -1.72 -24.27 6.50
C TYR A 160 -1.13 -25.50 7.20
N ASN A 161 -1.15 -26.66 6.53
CA ASN A 161 -0.69 -27.93 7.10
C ASN A 161 0.46 -28.56 6.32
N ASN A 162 1.06 -27.82 5.39
CA ASN A 162 2.15 -28.31 4.55
C ASN A 162 3.54 -27.93 5.14
N PRO A 163 4.59 -28.68 4.80
CA PRO A 163 5.96 -28.34 5.21
C PRO A 163 6.45 -26.98 4.68
N ALA A 164 5.89 -26.50 3.57
CA ALA A 164 6.23 -25.18 3.02
C ALA A 164 5.79 -24.05 3.97
N MET A 165 4.63 -24.17 4.62
CA MET A 165 4.17 -23.21 5.62
C MET A 165 5.02 -23.25 6.89
N LEU A 166 5.47 -24.43 7.32
CA LEU A 166 6.45 -24.53 8.42
C LEU A 166 7.73 -23.78 8.06
N HIS A 167 8.26 -24.00 6.85
CA HIS A 167 9.45 -23.28 6.39
C HIS A 167 9.25 -21.77 6.30
N ASN A 168 8.08 -21.31 5.81
CA ASN A 168 7.75 -19.88 5.78
C ASN A 168 7.71 -19.28 7.18
N ILE A 169 7.12 -19.98 8.15
CA ILE A 169 7.08 -19.55 9.56
C ILE A 169 8.49 -19.47 10.13
N ASP A 170 9.33 -20.49 9.89
CA ASP A 170 10.72 -20.49 10.35
C ASP A 170 11.52 -19.32 9.76
N GLN A 171 11.33 -19.02 8.46
CA GLN A 171 11.98 -17.87 7.82
C GLN A 171 11.52 -16.53 8.39
N GLU A 172 10.21 -16.34 8.58
CA GLU A 172 9.69 -15.11 9.20
C GLU A 172 10.13 -14.98 10.66
N MET A 173 10.22 -16.09 11.39
CA MET A 173 10.77 -16.11 12.75
C MET A 173 12.24 -15.69 12.77
N LEU A 174 13.06 -16.19 11.84
CA LEU A 174 14.47 -15.80 11.72
C LEU A 174 14.62 -14.30 11.44
N LYS A 175 13.76 -13.70 10.59
CA LYS A 175 13.74 -12.25 10.36
C LYS A 175 13.40 -11.47 11.64
N CYS A 176 12.46 -11.97 12.43
CA CYS A 176 12.12 -11.37 13.73
C CYS A 176 13.28 -11.46 14.73
N ILE A 177 13.97 -12.60 14.80
CA ILE A 177 15.17 -12.77 15.64
C ILE A 177 16.26 -11.79 15.20
N GLU A 178 16.52 -11.67 13.90
CA GLU A 178 17.50 -10.72 13.37
C GLU A 178 17.12 -9.26 13.69
N LEU A 179 15.83 -8.92 13.63
CA LEU A 179 15.34 -7.61 14.03
C LEU A 179 15.51 -7.36 15.53
N ASP A 180 15.27 -8.35 16.39
CA ASP A 180 15.47 -8.27 17.84
C ASP A 180 16.95 -8.03 18.19
N GLU A 181 17.87 -8.76 17.55
CA GLU A 181 19.30 -8.54 17.75
C GLU A 181 19.75 -7.14 17.30
N ARG A 182 19.18 -6.61 16.21
CA ARG A 182 19.41 -5.21 15.81
C ARG A 182 18.86 -4.20 16.83
N LEU A 183 17.71 -4.47 17.43
CA LEU A 183 17.13 -3.62 18.46
C LEU A 183 17.98 -3.65 19.74
N LYS A 184 18.48 -4.81 20.16
CA LYS A 184 19.42 -4.93 21.29
C LYS A 184 20.71 -4.15 21.04
N ALA A 185 21.28 -4.26 19.85
CA ALA A 185 22.48 -3.49 19.50
C ALA A 185 22.23 -1.98 19.56
N MET A 186 21.08 -1.52 19.03
CA MET A 186 20.70 -0.10 19.08
C MET A 186 20.46 0.37 20.53
N ASP A 187 19.80 -0.43 21.36
CA ASP A 187 19.56 -0.12 22.77
C ASP A 187 20.89 -0.02 23.56
N GLN A 188 21.83 -0.93 23.27
CA GLN A 188 23.17 -0.88 23.84
C GLN A 188 23.90 0.42 23.44
N GLU A 189 23.86 0.81 22.17
CA GLU A 189 24.47 2.07 21.68
C GLU A 189 23.86 3.31 22.36
N ILE A 190 22.54 3.33 22.55
CA ILE A 190 21.86 4.44 23.23
C ILE A 190 22.22 4.46 24.71
N THR A 191 22.28 3.30 25.37
CA THR A 191 22.56 3.17 26.81
C THR A 191 23.97 3.62 27.16
N VAL A 192 24.95 3.35 26.29
CA VAL A 192 26.35 3.80 26.51
C VAL A 192 26.58 5.27 26.11
N ASN A 193 25.56 5.96 25.55
CA ASN A 193 25.71 7.34 25.12
C ASN A 193 25.78 8.28 26.36
N PRO A 194 26.88 9.03 26.55
CA PRO A 194 27.08 9.84 27.76
C PRO A 194 26.02 10.93 27.95
N GLN A 195 25.42 11.47 26.87
CA GLN A 195 24.32 12.43 26.97
C GLN A 195 23.01 11.80 27.43
N PHE A 196 22.79 10.52 27.11
CA PHE A 196 21.66 9.75 27.61
C PHE A 196 21.88 9.37 29.07
N VAL A 197 23.06 8.85 29.42
CA VAL A 197 23.44 8.52 30.81
C VAL A 197 23.34 9.73 31.73
N GLN A 198 23.85 10.90 31.34
CA GLN A 198 23.73 12.14 32.14
C GLN A 198 22.28 12.58 32.34
N LYS A 199 21.41 12.43 31.33
CA LYS A 199 19.98 12.76 31.48
C LYS A 199 19.22 11.74 32.31
N SER A 200 19.58 10.47 32.23
CA SER A 200 18.95 9.39 33.01
C SER A 200 19.42 9.36 34.47
N MET A 201 20.66 9.80 34.75
CA MET A 201 21.21 9.92 36.11
C MET A 201 20.95 11.29 36.75
N GLY A 202 20.75 12.35 35.97
CA GLY A 202 20.60 13.74 36.42
C GLY A 202 19.18 14.17 36.82
N SER A 203 18.43 13.33 37.52
CA SER A 203 17.14 13.72 38.14
C SER A 203 17.00 13.23 39.58
N GLN A 204 18.13 12.98 40.25
CA GLN A 204 18.16 12.46 41.61
C GLN A 204 19.14 13.24 42.49
N GLU A 205 19.07 14.57 42.48
CA GLU A 205 19.73 15.41 43.50
C GLU A 205 19.07 16.80 43.49
N ASP A 206 18.05 16.98 44.33
CA ASP A 206 17.73 18.23 45.05
C ASP A 206 16.46 18.05 45.92
N ASP A 207 16.45 17.02 46.79
CA ASP A 207 15.56 16.99 47.96
C ASP A 207 16.17 16.15 49.09
N SER A 208 17.12 16.71 49.84
CA SER A 208 17.46 16.26 51.20
C SER A 208 18.37 17.25 51.94
N GLY A 209 17.71 18.24 52.54
CA GLY A 209 18.01 18.99 53.76
C GLY A 209 19.43 19.14 54.34
N THR A 210 19.75 20.38 54.73
CA THR A 210 20.15 20.68 56.13
C THR A 210 19.91 22.16 56.52
N LYS A 211 18.98 22.39 57.46
CA LYS A 211 18.94 23.53 58.43
C LYS A 211 20.13 23.40 59.42
N PRO A 212 20.52 24.35 60.33
CA PRO A 212 19.67 25.36 61.00
C PRO A 212 20.33 26.73 61.43
N SER A 213 19.49 27.64 61.98
CA SER A 213 19.75 28.64 63.07
C SER A 213 20.83 29.75 62.85
N SER A 214 20.78 30.99 63.35
CA SER A 214 19.98 31.74 64.34
C SER A 214 20.45 33.21 64.36
N TYR A 215 19.56 34.16 64.73
CA TYR A 215 19.75 35.49 65.38
C TYR A 215 20.69 36.52 64.70
N SER A 216 20.37 37.82 64.63
CA SER A 216 19.65 38.71 65.56
C SER A 216 18.74 39.71 64.86
#